data_AF-A0A923IIW7-F1
#
_entry.id   AF-A0A923IIW7-F1
#
_cell.length_a   1.000
_cell.length_b   1.000
_cell.length_c   1.000
_cell.angle_alpha   90.00
_cell.angle_beta   90.00
_cell.angle_gamma   90.00
#
_symmetry.space_group_name_H-M   'P 1'
#
loop_
_entity.id
_entity.type
_entity.pdbx_description
1 polymer ?
#
loop_
_entity_poly.entity_id
_entity_poly.type
_entity_poly.pdbx_seq_one_letter_code
_entity_poly.pdbx_strand_id
1 'polypeptide(L)'
;MKTKIPVYIFLTFTIIFWGQKASSAQSVIQETVTTEKLLYHPIHLNSSDQTILPWHSTDLGKSYDFVIGKVWNFWNTMRTDKNGLPYYMNHQVWRGDFNDRRGIGGDQFAMALSSWNLYYGYSGDETVKEEMKFIADYYLTHSLSQADAAWPNIPYPYNTLVYSGIYDGDMVIGPGFTQPDKAGSFGLELVKLFKMTNTTTYPNITDKCYLEAAIKIANTLSKQIKVGDENNSPLPFKVNAISGEIGKLKHNSGSGQDDQLSSYTSNWSGTMELFLNLIELKSGDVENYQMAFDKLLNWMKNYPLKTNKWGPFFEDIPGWSDTQINAVTFAQFMMNHPEYFPNWKTEVKGIFDWVYTMLGNKEWEKYGVIVVNEQTAYQTPGNSHSSRQASAELQYAALTGDHSFVKNATRQLSWATYMVDDDGKNCYPRDEVWMTDGYGDYVRHFLRAMAFWPELAPADQNHLLSSTSVIQLMEYPPSLNKFWGSEAPADRIKITLMNYRTFDEKSTETIRMTQKPESVLVNKNKIPETDQTDREGWRWKPLEKGGILTIRHQSGNRIAVMGN
;
A
#
# COMPACT_ATOMS: atom_id res chain seq x y z
N MET A 1 -24.89 -65.62 -65.85
CA MET A 1 -24.03 -65.32 -64.69
C MET A 1 -24.45 -63.98 -64.13
N LYS A 2 -24.70 -63.94 -62.82
CA LYS A 2 -25.24 -62.81 -62.06
C LYS A 2 -24.15 -61.76 -61.83
N THR A 3 -24.41 -60.50 -62.17
CA THR A 3 -23.65 -59.35 -61.64
C THR A 3 -24.63 -58.35 -61.05
N LYS A 4 -24.54 -58.23 -59.72
CA LYS A 4 -25.33 -57.35 -58.86
C LYS A 4 -24.78 -55.92 -58.95
N ILE A 5 -25.67 -54.95 -59.07
CA ILE A 5 -25.37 -53.52 -58.86
C ILE A 5 -25.72 -53.23 -57.38
N PRO A 6 -24.79 -52.72 -56.55
CA PRO A 6 -25.14 -52.26 -55.21
C PRO A 6 -25.62 -50.80 -55.26
N VAL A 7 -26.81 -50.58 -54.71
CA VAL A 7 -27.37 -49.26 -54.38
C VAL A 7 -26.72 -48.81 -53.07
N TYR A 8 -26.00 -47.68 -53.09
CA TYR A 8 -25.52 -47.02 -51.88
C TYR A 8 -26.59 -46.04 -51.39
N ILE A 9 -27.21 -46.35 -50.26
CA ILE A 9 -28.06 -45.44 -49.49
C ILE A 9 -27.12 -44.60 -48.60
N PHE A 10 -26.98 -43.31 -48.89
CA PHE A 10 -26.36 -42.36 -47.97
C PHE A 10 -27.37 -42.02 -46.87
N LEU A 11 -27.17 -42.58 -45.67
CA LEU A 11 -27.82 -42.13 -44.44
C LEU A 11 -27.03 -40.94 -43.87
N THR A 12 -27.56 -39.73 -44.04
CA THR A 12 -27.11 -38.54 -43.32
C THR A 12 -27.58 -38.62 -41.87
N PHE A 13 -26.66 -38.92 -40.94
CA PHE A 13 -26.89 -38.73 -39.52
C PHE A 13 -26.78 -37.23 -39.19
N THR A 14 -27.92 -36.56 -39.02
CA THR A 14 -27.98 -35.24 -38.41
C THR A 14 -27.82 -35.40 -36.90
N ILE A 15 -26.60 -35.23 -36.39
CA ILE A 15 -26.36 -35.12 -34.95
C ILE A 15 -26.83 -33.74 -34.51
N ILE A 16 -28.02 -33.67 -33.93
CA ILE A 16 -28.52 -32.48 -33.25
C ILE A 16 -27.80 -32.40 -31.91
N PHE A 17 -26.76 -31.56 -31.81
CA PHE A 17 -26.21 -31.16 -30.53
C PHE A 17 -27.24 -30.29 -29.80
N TRP A 18 -27.97 -30.88 -28.85
CA TRP A 18 -28.60 -30.12 -27.77
C TRP A 18 -27.50 -29.58 -26.87
N GLY A 19 -27.01 -28.39 -27.19
CA GLY A 19 -26.19 -27.60 -26.26
C GLY A 19 -27.07 -27.12 -25.12
N GLN A 20 -27.15 -27.88 -24.03
CA GLN A 20 -27.56 -27.33 -22.74
C GLN A 20 -26.51 -26.27 -22.36
N LYS A 21 -26.85 -24.99 -22.56
CA LYS A 21 -26.22 -23.91 -21.79
C LYS A 21 -26.55 -24.18 -20.32
N ALA A 22 -25.66 -24.86 -19.62
CA ALA A 22 -25.63 -24.83 -18.18
C ALA A 22 -25.36 -23.37 -17.79
N SER A 23 -26.43 -22.63 -17.49
CA SER A 23 -26.34 -21.42 -16.69
C SER A 23 -25.78 -21.85 -15.34
N SER A 24 -24.49 -21.68 -15.11
CA SER A 24 -23.92 -21.76 -13.78
C SER A 24 -24.42 -20.55 -12.99
N ALA A 25 -25.65 -20.64 -12.49
CA ALA A 25 -26.09 -19.77 -11.42
C ALA A 25 -25.16 -20.06 -10.23
N GLN A 26 -24.34 -19.07 -9.89
CA GLN A 26 -23.44 -19.10 -8.75
C GLN A 26 -24.22 -19.58 -7.52
N SER A 27 -23.75 -20.64 -6.87
CA SER A 27 -24.29 -21.01 -5.56
C SER A 27 -23.97 -19.85 -4.62
N VAL A 28 -24.98 -19.08 -4.22
CA VAL A 28 -24.86 -18.04 -3.20
C VAL A 28 -24.13 -18.65 -2.00
N ILE A 29 -23.00 -18.08 -1.59
CA ILE A 29 -22.30 -18.52 -0.39
C ILE A 29 -23.29 -18.40 0.77
N GLN A 30 -23.67 -19.53 1.36
CA GLN A 30 -24.53 -19.54 2.53
C GLN A 30 -23.68 -19.17 3.73
N GLU A 31 -24.08 -18.13 4.47
CA GLU A 31 -23.41 -17.71 5.68
C GLU A 31 -24.15 -18.15 6.94
N THR A 32 -23.38 -18.40 8.01
CA THR A 32 -23.89 -18.57 9.36
C THR A 32 -23.27 -17.45 10.22
N VAL A 33 -24.12 -16.68 10.89
CA VAL A 33 -23.68 -15.63 11.81
C VAL A 33 -23.62 -16.18 13.22
N THR A 34 -22.47 -16.06 13.87
CA THR A 34 -22.26 -16.54 15.24
C THR A 34 -22.67 -15.49 16.27
N THR A 35 -22.84 -15.91 17.53
CA THR A 35 -23.02 -14.98 18.66
C THR A 35 -21.68 -14.40 19.17
N GLU A 36 -20.55 -15.02 18.80
CA GLU A 36 -19.21 -14.49 19.09
C GLU A 36 -18.96 -13.25 18.23
N LYS A 37 -18.39 -12.21 18.84
CA LYS A 37 -18.00 -10.99 18.13
C LYS A 37 -16.50 -10.92 17.97
N LEU A 38 -16.04 -10.50 16.80
CA LEU A 38 -14.70 -10.00 16.60
C LEU A 38 -14.76 -8.48 16.60
N LEU A 39 -14.31 -7.91 17.71
CA LEU A 39 -14.31 -6.48 18.02
C LEU A 39 -15.68 -5.81 17.88
N TYR A 40 -16.02 -5.27 16.71
CA TYR A 40 -17.27 -4.55 16.48
C TYR A 40 -18.43 -5.46 16.05
N HIS A 41 -18.12 -6.50 15.27
CA HIS A 41 -19.12 -7.24 14.50
C HIS A 41 -19.26 -8.71 14.93
N PRO A 42 -20.47 -9.29 14.88
CA PRO A 42 -20.65 -10.75 14.99
C PRO A 42 -19.86 -11.48 13.90
N ILE A 43 -19.27 -12.64 14.20
CA ILE A 43 -18.46 -13.37 13.22
C ILE A 43 -19.37 -14.08 12.20
N HIS A 44 -19.11 -13.83 10.91
CA HIS A 44 -19.74 -14.50 9.77
C HIS A 44 -18.85 -15.66 9.29
N LEU A 45 -19.46 -16.83 9.13
CA LEU A 45 -18.78 -18.05 8.67
C LEU A 45 -19.43 -18.58 7.39
N ASN A 46 -18.61 -19.12 6.50
CA ASN A 46 -19.10 -19.92 5.39
C ASN A 46 -19.72 -21.20 5.92
N SER A 47 -21.01 -21.44 5.63
CA SER A 47 -21.74 -22.57 6.17
C SER A 47 -21.17 -23.93 5.73
N SER A 48 -20.48 -23.97 4.58
CA SER A 48 -19.94 -25.22 4.04
C SER A 48 -18.65 -25.69 4.70
N ASP A 49 -17.76 -24.76 5.09
CA ASP A 49 -16.43 -25.11 5.63
C ASP A 49 -16.11 -24.44 6.98
N GLN A 50 -17.07 -23.69 7.53
CA GLN A 50 -17.00 -22.98 8.80
C GLN A 50 -15.85 -21.95 8.89
N THR A 51 -15.39 -21.44 7.74
CA THR A 51 -14.29 -20.46 7.71
C THR A 51 -14.76 -19.02 7.64
N ILE A 52 -13.94 -18.11 8.18
CA ILE A 52 -14.30 -16.71 8.33
C ILE A 52 -14.60 -16.04 6.98
N LEU A 53 -15.72 -15.32 6.93
CA LEU A 53 -16.10 -14.40 5.87
C LEU A 53 -15.94 -12.96 6.39
N PRO A 54 -15.73 -11.97 5.51
CA PRO A 54 -15.67 -10.59 5.95
C PRO A 54 -17.06 -10.13 6.44
N TRP A 55 -17.11 -9.15 7.34
CA TRP A 55 -18.32 -8.86 8.09
C TRP A 55 -19.43 -8.18 7.27
N HIS A 56 -19.10 -7.44 6.21
CA HIS A 56 -20.09 -6.63 5.50
C HIS A 56 -20.89 -7.41 4.45
N SER A 57 -20.22 -8.31 3.72
CA SER A 57 -20.83 -9.04 2.59
C SER A 57 -20.02 -10.30 2.27
N THR A 58 -20.68 -11.39 1.89
CA THR A 58 -20.01 -12.62 1.42
C THR A 58 -19.28 -12.45 0.08
N ASP A 59 -19.60 -11.39 -0.67
CA ASP A 59 -18.78 -10.91 -1.80
C ASP A 59 -17.58 -10.13 -1.25
N LEU A 60 -16.38 -10.71 -1.42
CA LEU A 60 -15.12 -10.16 -0.92
C LEU A 60 -14.85 -8.75 -1.48
N GLY A 61 -15.07 -8.54 -2.78
CA GLY A 61 -14.82 -7.26 -3.43
C GLY A 61 -15.68 -6.16 -2.84
N LYS A 62 -16.97 -6.44 -2.67
CA LYS A 62 -17.90 -5.49 -2.01
C LYS A 62 -17.49 -5.19 -0.58
N SER A 63 -17.09 -6.22 0.17
CA SER A 63 -16.71 -6.00 1.57
C SER A 63 -15.41 -5.21 1.70
N TYR A 64 -14.42 -5.43 0.84
CA TYR A 64 -13.15 -4.72 0.86
C TYR A 64 -13.30 -3.26 0.43
N ASP A 65 -14.04 -3.01 -0.66
CA ASP A 65 -14.39 -1.66 -1.10
C ASP A 65 -15.14 -0.88 0.00
N PHE A 66 -16.12 -1.53 0.64
CA PHE A 66 -16.89 -0.93 1.73
C PHE A 66 -15.99 -0.49 2.89
N VAL A 67 -15.10 -1.35 3.40
CA VAL A 67 -14.25 -0.97 4.55
C VAL A 67 -13.21 0.09 4.17
N ILE A 68 -12.65 0.05 2.96
CA ILE A 68 -11.75 1.10 2.46
C ILE A 68 -12.48 2.45 2.44
N GLY A 69 -13.69 2.49 1.86
CA GLY A 69 -14.50 3.71 1.80
C GLY A 69 -14.88 4.23 3.18
N LYS A 70 -15.21 3.35 4.13
CA LYS A 70 -15.50 3.71 5.53
C LYS A 70 -14.30 4.34 6.23
N VAL A 71 -13.13 3.73 6.11
CA VAL A 71 -11.88 4.24 6.72
C VAL A 71 -11.49 5.59 6.14
N TRP A 72 -11.57 5.77 4.81
CA TRP A 72 -11.35 7.06 4.18
C TRP A 72 -12.34 8.11 4.67
N ASN A 73 -13.64 7.80 4.67
CA ASN A 73 -14.67 8.73 5.13
C ASN A 73 -14.42 9.16 6.58
N PHE A 74 -14.05 8.22 7.46
CA PHE A 74 -13.74 8.55 8.85
C PHE A 74 -12.51 9.47 8.96
N TRP A 75 -11.44 9.19 8.22
CA TRP A 75 -10.24 10.04 8.19
C TRP A 75 -10.56 11.45 7.71
N ASN A 76 -11.23 11.57 6.56
CA ASN A 76 -11.56 12.85 5.91
C ASN A 76 -12.57 13.68 6.70
N THR A 77 -13.42 13.05 7.50
CA THR A 77 -14.44 13.73 8.34
C THR A 77 -14.05 13.79 9.81
N MET A 78 -12.81 13.41 10.14
CA MET A 78 -12.32 13.46 11.50
C MET A 78 -12.39 14.89 12.03
N ARG A 79 -12.88 15.04 13.26
CA ARG A 79 -13.12 16.38 13.83
C ARG A 79 -11.84 17.21 13.85
N THR A 80 -12.02 18.52 13.73
CA THR A 80 -10.96 19.48 14.03
C THR A 80 -10.60 19.44 15.52
N ASP A 81 -9.32 19.66 15.80
CA ASP A 81 -8.77 19.68 17.13
C ASP A 81 -8.60 21.11 17.68
N LYS A 82 -8.10 21.26 18.91
CA LYS A 82 -8.05 22.53 19.65
C LYS A 82 -7.25 23.63 18.96
N ASN A 83 -6.25 23.27 18.16
CA ASN A 83 -5.43 24.22 17.40
C ASN A 83 -5.97 24.50 15.98
N GLY A 84 -7.15 23.97 15.63
CA GLY A 84 -7.76 24.19 14.31
C GLY A 84 -7.29 23.22 13.22
N LEU A 85 -6.38 22.29 13.52
CA LEU A 85 -5.96 21.24 12.59
C LEU A 85 -6.90 20.02 12.66
N PRO A 86 -7.00 19.22 11.60
CA PRO A 86 -7.58 17.88 11.70
C PRO A 86 -6.90 17.05 12.81
N TYR A 87 -7.66 16.25 13.54
CA TYR A 87 -7.17 15.54 14.73
C TYR A 87 -5.95 14.64 14.46
N TYR A 88 -5.90 13.97 13.30
CA TYR A 88 -4.77 13.12 12.90
C TYR A 88 -3.45 13.91 12.71
N MET A 89 -3.48 15.25 12.69
CA MET A 89 -2.26 16.06 12.62
C MET A 89 -1.58 16.22 13.98
N ASN A 90 -2.29 15.98 15.09
CA ASN A 90 -1.76 16.18 16.43
C ASN A 90 -1.52 14.87 17.19
N HIS A 91 -2.26 13.81 16.84
CA HIS A 91 -2.42 12.63 17.67
C HIS A 91 -2.23 11.32 16.91
N GLN A 92 -1.64 10.34 17.58
CA GLN A 92 -1.48 8.97 17.08
C GLN A 92 -2.66 8.06 17.42
N VAL A 93 -3.49 8.42 18.40
CA VAL A 93 -4.68 7.63 18.79
C VAL A 93 -5.92 8.49 18.77
N TRP A 94 -6.96 8.01 18.09
CA TRP A 94 -8.27 8.62 18.09
C TRP A 94 -9.03 8.33 19.39
N ARG A 95 -9.63 9.39 19.92
CA ARG A 95 -10.52 9.37 21.08
C ARG A 95 -11.75 10.23 20.77
N GLY A 96 -12.93 9.63 20.93
CA GLY A 96 -14.20 10.29 20.63
C GLY A 96 -14.54 11.42 21.61
N ASP A 97 -14.38 11.16 22.91
CA ASP A 97 -14.87 12.05 23.98
C ASP A 97 -13.81 12.99 24.57
N PHE A 98 -12.53 12.75 24.30
CA PHE A 98 -11.42 13.57 24.76
C PHE A 98 -10.27 13.49 23.75
N ASN A 99 -9.24 14.30 23.92
CA ASN A 99 -8.06 14.25 23.06
C ASN A 99 -6.99 13.35 23.68
N ASP A 100 -6.38 12.51 22.85
CA ASP A 100 -5.22 11.74 23.27
C ASP A 100 -4.08 12.67 23.74
N ARG A 101 -3.22 12.19 24.63
CA ARG A 101 -2.12 13.02 25.15
C ARG A 101 -0.82 12.85 24.37
N ARG A 102 -0.75 11.85 23.48
CA ARG A 102 0.44 11.55 22.70
C ARG A 102 0.38 12.34 21.39
N GLY A 103 1.57 12.63 20.88
CA GLY A 103 1.79 13.22 19.56
C GLY A 103 1.46 12.25 18.44
N ILE A 104 1.85 12.58 17.21
CA ILE A 104 1.72 11.72 16.02
C ILE A 104 2.61 10.49 16.13
N GLY A 105 2.22 9.40 15.47
CA GLY A 105 2.93 8.13 15.61
C GLY A 105 3.96 7.93 14.50
N GLY A 106 5.23 8.20 14.76
CA GLY A 106 6.32 7.71 13.91
C GLY A 106 6.15 8.02 12.41
N ASP A 107 5.90 6.97 11.62
CA ASP A 107 5.76 7.01 10.16
C ASP A 107 4.33 7.37 9.67
N GLN A 108 3.43 7.80 10.57
CA GLN A 108 2.01 8.08 10.33
C GLN A 108 1.74 8.78 8.99
N PHE A 109 2.44 9.89 8.73
CA PHE A 109 2.21 10.69 7.53
C PHE A 109 2.75 10.04 6.26
N ALA A 110 3.93 9.43 6.29
CA ALA A 110 4.42 8.71 5.12
C ALA A 110 3.48 7.54 4.79
N MET A 111 2.97 6.85 5.81
CA MET A 111 2.03 5.76 5.61
C MET A 111 0.69 6.23 5.06
N ALA A 112 0.14 7.33 5.60
CA ALA A 112 -1.08 7.96 5.10
C ALA A 112 -0.92 8.35 3.62
N LEU A 113 0.15 9.07 3.27
CA LEU A 113 0.44 9.46 1.88
C LEU A 113 0.54 8.23 0.95
N SER A 114 1.19 7.15 1.40
CA SER A 114 1.30 5.92 0.61
C SER A 114 -0.06 5.28 0.33
N SER A 115 -0.95 5.23 1.33
CA SER A 115 -2.31 4.73 1.19
C SER A 115 -3.17 5.62 0.30
N TRP A 116 -3.11 6.94 0.50
CA TRP A 116 -3.89 7.92 -0.24
C TRP A 116 -3.46 8.02 -1.70
N ASN A 117 -2.17 7.84 -2.00
CA ASN A 117 -1.70 7.73 -3.38
C ASN A 117 -2.36 6.57 -4.13
N LEU A 118 -2.48 5.40 -3.49
CA LEU A 118 -3.16 4.23 -4.09
C LEU A 118 -4.68 4.46 -4.15
N TYR A 119 -5.26 5.00 -3.09
CA TYR A 119 -6.70 5.20 -2.98
C TYR A 119 -7.21 6.26 -3.98
N TYR A 120 -6.42 7.29 -4.28
CA TYR A 120 -6.77 8.27 -5.31
C TYR A 120 -6.92 7.61 -6.69
N GLY A 121 -5.98 6.75 -7.10
CA GLY A 121 -6.12 5.98 -8.35
C GLY A 121 -7.35 5.06 -8.34
N TYR A 122 -7.63 4.44 -7.19
CA TYR A 122 -8.78 3.56 -7.03
C TYR A 122 -10.13 4.29 -7.10
N SER A 123 -10.25 5.44 -6.43
CA SER A 123 -11.52 6.16 -6.22
C SER A 123 -11.77 7.30 -7.20
N GLY A 124 -10.72 7.95 -7.70
CA GLY A 124 -10.81 9.23 -8.41
C GLY A 124 -11.29 10.40 -7.54
N ASP A 125 -11.27 10.27 -6.21
CA ASP A 125 -11.68 11.32 -5.29
C ASP A 125 -10.59 12.39 -5.16
N GLU A 126 -10.84 13.56 -5.76
CA GLU A 126 -9.90 14.69 -5.74
C GLU A 126 -9.64 15.24 -4.32
N THR A 127 -10.53 15.01 -3.35
CA THR A 127 -10.29 15.43 -1.96
C THR A 127 -9.11 14.67 -1.34
N VAL A 128 -8.83 13.46 -1.80
CA VAL A 128 -7.66 12.65 -1.40
C VAL A 128 -6.36 13.37 -1.76
N LYS A 129 -6.29 13.99 -2.95
CA LYS A 129 -5.08 14.73 -3.37
C LYS A 129 -4.87 15.99 -2.54
N GLU A 130 -5.93 16.73 -2.24
CA GLU A 130 -5.83 17.93 -1.41
C GLU A 130 -5.44 17.59 0.03
N GLU A 131 -5.93 16.47 0.56
CA GLU A 131 -5.52 15.91 1.84
C GLU A 131 -4.02 15.55 1.86
N MET A 132 -3.52 14.88 0.81
CA MET A 132 -2.10 14.55 0.69
C MET A 132 -1.21 15.81 0.66
N LYS A 133 -1.63 16.84 -0.09
CA LYS A 133 -0.93 18.14 -0.11
C LYS A 133 -0.94 18.80 1.26
N PHE A 134 -2.09 18.83 1.94
CA PHE A 134 -2.21 19.43 3.26
C PHE A 134 -1.27 18.76 4.28
N ILE A 135 -1.24 17.42 4.34
CA ILE A 135 -0.33 16.67 5.21
C ILE A 135 1.13 17.04 4.90
N ALA A 136 1.52 16.99 3.62
CA ALA A 136 2.90 17.23 3.21
C ALA A 136 3.34 18.68 3.47
N ASP A 137 2.52 19.67 3.10
CA ASP A 137 2.81 21.09 3.24
C ASP A 137 2.93 21.48 4.72
N TYR A 138 1.99 21.02 5.55
CA TYR A 138 2.02 21.29 6.97
C TYR A 138 3.25 20.65 7.63
N TYR A 139 3.52 19.38 7.33
CA TYR A 139 4.64 18.68 7.95
C TYR A 139 6.00 19.27 7.53
N LEU A 140 6.20 19.59 6.25
CA LEU A 140 7.42 20.22 5.75
C LEU A 140 7.71 21.59 6.39
N THR A 141 6.67 22.36 6.71
CA THR A 141 6.82 23.69 7.30
C THR A 141 6.98 23.69 8.81
N HIS A 142 6.69 22.57 9.49
CA HIS A 142 6.61 22.49 10.95
C HIS A 142 7.47 21.37 11.58
N SER A 143 8.20 20.57 10.80
CA SER A 143 8.90 19.38 11.31
C SER A 143 10.39 19.30 10.99
N LEU A 144 10.90 20.09 10.04
CA LEU A 144 12.27 19.88 9.56
C LEU A 144 13.32 20.41 10.54
N SER A 145 14.36 19.61 10.78
CA SER A 145 15.58 20.07 11.45
C SER A 145 16.26 21.20 10.67
N GLN A 146 16.94 22.08 11.40
CA GLN A 146 17.58 23.28 10.85
C GLN A 146 18.71 22.94 9.86
N ALA A 147 18.97 23.85 8.91
CA ALA A 147 19.93 23.61 7.83
C ALA A 147 21.40 23.46 8.29
N ASP A 148 21.73 23.96 9.48
CA ASP A 148 23.05 23.88 10.13
C ASP A 148 23.16 22.75 11.17
N ALA A 149 22.10 21.95 11.34
CA ALA A 149 22.10 20.78 12.20
C ALA A 149 23.06 19.70 11.67
N ALA A 150 23.51 18.78 12.53
CA ALA A 150 24.28 17.61 12.11
C ALA A 150 23.49 16.72 11.12
N TRP A 151 22.17 16.66 11.28
CA TRP A 151 21.23 16.01 10.38
C TRP A 151 20.24 17.03 9.83
N PRO A 152 20.60 17.81 8.80
CA PRO A 152 19.76 18.91 8.33
C PRO A 152 18.59 18.42 7.47
N ASN A 153 17.47 19.15 7.49
CA ASN A 153 16.27 18.89 6.68
C ASN A 153 15.59 17.52 6.94
N ILE A 154 15.85 16.90 8.09
CA ILE A 154 15.19 15.64 8.46
C ILE A 154 13.93 15.97 9.28
N PRO A 155 12.77 15.39 8.96
CA PRO A 155 11.55 15.60 9.74
C PRO A 155 11.64 14.94 11.13
N TYR A 156 11.05 15.58 12.13
CA TYR A 156 10.78 14.99 13.43
C TYR A 156 9.46 14.21 13.41
N PRO A 157 9.47 12.91 13.72
CA PRO A 157 8.30 12.03 13.65
C PRO A 157 7.39 12.11 14.89
N TYR A 158 7.50 13.17 15.70
CA TYR A 158 6.71 13.36 16.91
C TYR A 158 6.66 14.83 17.34
N ASN A 159 5.48 15.28 17.80
CA ASN A 159 5.26 16.56 18.48
C ASN A 159 5.27 16.36 20.00
N THR A 160 6.34 16.79 20.67
CA THR A 160 6.52 16.56 22.12
C THR A 160 5.59 17.43 22.96
N LEU A 161 5.20 18.59 22.44
CA LEU A 161 4.09 19.40 22.94
C LEU A 161 2.96 19.38 21.90
N VAL A 162 1.91 18.60 22.17
CA VAL A 162 0.86 18.26 21.20
C VAL A 162 0.34 19.46 20.39
N TYR A 163 -0.02 20.56 21.07
CA TYR A 163 -0.64 21.73 20.45
C TYR A 163 0.32 22.87 20.11
N SER A 164 1.63 22.61 20.09
CA SER A 164 2.62 23.63 19.67
C SER A 164 2.50 23.99 18.19
N GLY A 165 1.90 23.10 17.39
CA GLY A 165 1.92 23.18 15.93
C GLY A 165 3.25 22.77 15.30
N ILE A 166 4.25 22.36 16.09
CA ILE A 166 5.60 21.98 15.68
C ILE A 166 5.89 20.54 16.08
N TYR A 167 6.53 19.80 15.19
CA TYR A 167 7.08 18.47 15.44
C TYR A 167 8.57 18.59 15.73
N ASP A 168 9.02 18.02 16.84
CA ASP A 168 10.30 18.38 17.42
C ASP A 168 11.02 17.23 18.14
N GLY A 169 10.57 15.98 18.01
CA GLY A 169 11.29 14.89 18.64
C GLY A 169 10.83 13.47 18.32
N ASP A 170 11.06 12.61 19.31
CA ASP A 170 10.69 11.21 19.37
C ASP A 170 9.80 10.97 20.59
N MET A 171 8.86 10.03 20.48
CA MET A 171 7.90 9.72 21.54
C MET A 171 8.56 9.29 22.87
N VAL A 172 9.63 8.50 22.82
CA VAL A 172 10.24 7.88 24.01
C VAL A 172 11.45 8.67 24.50
N ILE A 173 12.34 9.08 23.59
CA ILE A 173 13.60 9.76 23.97
C ILE A 173 13.50 11.28 23.94
N GLY A 174 12.39 11.82 23.41
CA GLY A 174 12.01 13.22 23.59
C GLY A 174 12.54 14.18 22.52
N PRO A 175 12.59 15.48 22.83
CA PRO A 175 12.90 16.54 21.87
C PRO A 175 14.28 16.42 21.23
N GLY A 176 14.41 16.90 20.00
CA GLY A 176 15.64 16.98 19.22
C GLY A 176 16.04 15.66 18.55
N PHE A 177 15.39 14.53 18.85
CA PHE A 177 15.65 13.25 18.22
C PHE A 177 14.77 13.00 17.00
N THR A 178 15.38 12.57 15.90
CA THR A 178 14.70 12.16 14.67
C THR A 178 14.96 10.67 14.37
N GLN A 179 14.22 10.12 13.42
CA GLN A 179 14.30 8.75 12.96
C GLN A 179 14.59 8.72 11.44
N PRO A 180 15.85 8.48 11.03
CA PRO A 180 16.26 8.59 9.61
C PRO A 180 15.52 7.66 8.64
N ASP A 181 15.04 6.50 9.10
CA ASP A 181 14.27 5.59 8.26
C ASP A 181 12.90 6.15 7.87
N LYS A 182 12.22 6.84 8.81
CA LYS A 182 10.94 7.54 8.59
C LYS A 182 11.11 8.69 7.61
N ALA A 183 12.24 9.39 7.72
CA ALA A 183 12.59 10.45 6.78
C ALA A 183 12.71 9.93 5.34
N GLY A 184 13.34 8.76 5.15
CA GLY A 184 13.41 8.12 3.84
C GLY A 184 12.04 7.71 3.29
N SER A 185 11.17 7.11 4.13
CA SER A 185 9.77 6.82 3.78
C SER A 185 9.04 8.09 3.34
N PHE A 186 9.11 9.17 4.12
CA PHE A 186 8.45 10.43 3.78
C PHE A 186 9.01 11.06 2.49
N GLY A 187 10.35 11.06 2.33
CA GLY A 187 11.00 11.54 1.11
C GLY A 187 10.53 10.82 -0.14
N LEU A 188 10.31 9.50 -0.09
CA LEU A 188 9.74 8.74 -1.20
C LEU A 188 8.33 9.22 -1.56
N GLU A 189 7.49 9.43 -0.55
CA GLU A 189 6.12 9.89 -0.77
C GLU A 189 6.07 11.34 -1.29
N LEU A 190 7.03 12.19 -0.93
CA LEU A 190 7.20 13.51 -1.55
C LEU A 190 7.55 13.43 -3.04
N VAL A 191 8.38 12.47 -3.46
CA VAL A 191 8.66 12.24 -4.89
C VAL A 191 7.39 11.80 -5.63
N LYS A 192 6.58 10.92 -5.03
CA LYS A 192 5.29 10.52 -5.62
C LYS A 192 4.31 11.69 -5.69
N LEU A 193 4.23 12.51 -4.65
CA LEU A 193 3.37 13.69 -4.64
C LEU A 193 3.82 14.73 -5.68
N PHE A 194 5.13 14.93 -5.87
CA PHE A 194 5.68 15.70 -6.98
C PHE A 194 5.22 15.13 -8.33
N LYS A 195 5.42 13.83 -8.58
CA LYS A 195 4.99 13.18 -9.83
C LYS A 195 3.47 13.33 -10.05
N MET A 196 2.68 13.24 -8.99
CA MET A 196 1.21 13.37 -9.03
C MET A 196 0.75 14.80 -9.38
N THR A 197 1.36 15.81 -8.76
CA THR A 197 0.91 17.21 -8.84
C THR A 197 1.54 18.00 -9.99
N ASN A 198 2.76 17.64 -10.40
CA ASN A 198 3.47 18.31 -11.48
C ASN A 198 2.85 18.00 -12.85
N THR A 199 1.85 18.79 -13.21
CA THR A 199 1.17 18.68 -14.50
C THR A 199 1.63 19.77 -15.46
N THR A 200 1.84 19.42 -16.72
CA THR A 200 2.22 20.37 -17.78
C THR A 200 1.16 21.44 -18.05
N THR A 201 -0.07 21.24 -17.57
CA THR A 201 -1.21 22.11 -17.85
C THR A 201 -1.32 23.26 -16.84
N TYR A 202 -0.86 23.08 -15.60
CA TYR A 202 -0.83 24.12 -14.56
C TYR A 202 0.42 23.98 -13.67
N PRO A 203 1.63 24.27 -14.18
CA PRO A 203 2.85 24.17 -13.38
C PRO A 203 2.81 25.22 -12.25
N ASN A 204 2.46 24.78 -11.04
CA ASN A 204 2.55 25.62 -9.85
C ASN A 204 3.96 25.54 -9.28
N ILE A 205 4.50 26.68 -8.86
CA ILE A 205 5.84 26.76 -8.23
C ILE A 205 5.91 25.85 -6.97
N THR A 206 4.77 25.61 -6.31
CA THR A 206 4.64 24.75 -5.12
C THR A 206 5.01 23.28 -5.37
N ASP A 207 4.77 22.74 -6.57
CA ASP A 207 4.96 21.29 -6.80
C ASP A 207 6.44 20.89 -6.78
N LYS A 208 7.33 21.81 -7.21
CA LYS A 208 8.78 21.60 -7.14
C LYS A 208 9.29 21.54 -5.71
N CYS A 209 8.61 22.17 -4.75
CA CYS A 209 9.02 22.15 -3.35
C CYS A 209 9.02 20.73 -2.77
N TYR A 210 8.10 19.86 -3.20
CA TYR A 210 8.09 18.45 -2.78
C TYR A 210 9.36 17.72 -3.24
N LEU A 211 9.74 17.86 -4.52
CA LEU A 211 10.96 17.25 -5.05
C LEU A 211 12.22 17.83 -4.38
N GLU A 212 12.28 19.15 -4.19
CA GLU A 212 13.40 19.80 -3.52
C GLU A 212 13.56 19.33 -2.07
N ALA A 213 12.46 19.17 -1.34
CA ALA A 213 12.48 18.62 0.01
C ALA A 213 12.93 17.15 0.02
N ALA A 214 12.44 16.32 -0.90
CA ALA A 214 12.89 14.94 -1.05
C ALA A 214 14.40 14.84 -1.34
N ILE A 215 14.93 15.70 -2.23
CA ILE A 215 16.36 15.81 -2.53
C ILE A 215 17.16 16.21 -1.28
N LYS A 216 16.68 17.18 -0.50
CA LYS A 216 17.36 17.60 0.74
C LYS A 216 17.41 16.48 1.79
N ILE A 217 16.32 15.74 1.96
CA ILE A 217 16.28 14.55 2.83
C ILE A 217 17.28 13.51 2.31
N ALA A 218 17.21 13.16 1.02
CA ALA A 218 18.10 12.17 0.41
C ALA A 218 19.58 12.55 0.51
N ASN A 219 19.92 13.83 0.33
CA ASN A 219 21.28 14.35 0.51
C ASN A 219 21.79 14.15 1.94
N THR A 220 20.95 14.38 2.94
CA THR A 220 21.35 14.14 4.33
C THR A 220 21.54 12.65 4.60
N LEU A 221 20.61 11.80 4.17
CA LEU A 221 20.69 10.35 4.36
C LEU A 221 21.92 9.74 3.64
N SER A 222 22.16 10.12 2.38
CA SER A 222 23.31 9.61 1.61
C SER A 222 24.65 10.11 2.15
N LYS A 223 24.72 11.33 2.69
CA LYS A 223 25.94 11.85 3.32
C LYS A 223 26.25 11.17 4.66
N GLN A 224 25.22 10.80 5.42
CA GLN A 224 25.38 10.18 6.74
C GLN A 224 25.63 8.67 6.69
N ILE A 225 25.46 8.06 5.53
CA ILE A 225 25.52 6.59 5.40
C ILE A 225 26.93 6.04 5.63
N LYS A 226 27.00 5.00 6.46
CA LYS A 226 28.24 4.28 6.78
C LYS A 226 28.13 2.82 6.36
N VAL A 227 29.24 2.10 6.43
CA VAL A 227 29.20 0.63 6.33
C VAL A 227 28.64 0.12 7.66
N GLY A 228 27.57 -0.66 7.61
CA GLY A 228 26.99 -1.31 8.79
C GLY A 228 27.60 -2.67 9.08
N ASP A 229 27.25 -3.23 10.24
CA ASP A 229 27.62 -4.58 10.68
C ASP A 229 26.39 -5.31 11.25
N GLU A 230 26.58 -6.46 11.90
CA GLU A 230 25.48 -7.27 12.47
C GLU A 230 24.71 -6.59 13.63
N ASN A 231 25.30 -5.56 14.23
CA ASN A 231 24.79 -4.84 15.40
C ASN A 231 24.48 -3.37 15.14
N ASN A 232 24.92 -2.82 13.99
CA ASN A 232 24.71 -1.43 13.61
C ASN A 232 24.25 -1.34 12.15
N SER A 233 23.13 -0.67 11.89
CA SER A 233 22.70 -0.39 10.52
C SER A 233 23.52 0.75 9.90
N PRO A 234 23.57 0.86 8.55
CA PRO A 234 24.29 1.92 7.83
C PRO A 234 23.91 3.34 8.26
N LEU A 235 22.68 3.50 8.76
CA LEU A 235 22.14 4.71 9.39
C LEU A 235 21.52 4.30 10.74
N PRO A 236 21.55 5.14 11.79
CA PRO A 236 20.96 4.81 13.09
C PRO A 236 19.42 4.83 13.02
N PHE A 237 18.77 4.15 13.96
CA PHE A 237 17.31 4.21 14.12
C PHE A 237 16.85 5.54 14.73
N LYS A 238 17.51 5.99 15.82
CA LYS A 238 17.23 7.30 16.43
C LYS A 238 18.52 8.10 16.61
N VAL A 239 18.48 9.39 16.29
CA VAL A 239 19.64 10.29 16.36
C VAL A 239 19.21 11.72 16.70
N ASN A 240 19.98 12.39 17.55
CA ASN A 240 19.74 13.80 17.82
C ASN A 240 20.12 14.62 16.58
N ALA A 241 19.18 15.37 16.03
CA ALA A 241 19.40 16.03 14.74
C ALA A 241 20.47 17.13 14.84
N ILE A 242 20.55 17.83 15.98
CA ILE A 242 21.49 18.95 16.18
C ILE A 242 22.90 18.43 16.47
N SER A 243 23.06 17.55 17.46
CA SER A 243 24.38 17.07 17.90
C SER A 243 24.91 15.90 17.07
N GLY A 244 24.04 15.14 16.40
CA GLY A 244 24.38 13.90 15.72
C GLY A 244 24.60 12.71 16.68
N GLU A 245 24.32 12.86 17.97
CA GLU A 245 24.44 11.79 18.96
C GLU A 245 23.40 10.70 18.70
N ILE A 246 23.85 9.44 18.62
CA ILE A 246 22.94 8.29 18.48
C ILE A 246 22.16 8.13 19.78
N GLY A 247 20.84 8.01 19.67
CA GLY A 247 19.96 7.80 20.82
C GLY A 247 20.22 6.49 21.54
N LYS A 248 19.49 6.29 22.64
CA LYS A 248 19.51 5.04 23.40
C LYS A 248 18.09 4.50 23.49
N LEU A 249 17.95 3.23 23.14
CA LEU A 249 16.77 2.47 23.47
C LEU A 249 16.64 2.39 24.99
N LYS A 250 15.40 2.38 25.48
CA LYS A 250 15.09 2.17 26.89
C LYS A 250 14.73 0.71 27.12
N HIS A 251 14.84 0.24 28.34
CA HIS A 251 14.49 -1.14 28.66
C HIS A 251 12.97 -1.37 28.53
N ASN A 252 12.57 -2.48 27.88
CA ASN A 252 11.16 -2.84 27.65
C ASN A 252 10.36 -3.13 28.93
N SER A 253 11.01 -3.20 30.10
CA SER A 253 10.30 -3.33 31.39
C SER A 253 9.57 -2.06 31.82
N GLY A 254 9.74 -0.94 31.11
CA GLY A 254 9.18 0.35 31.48
C GLY A 254 9.93 1.05 32.62
N SER A 255 11.13 0.58 32.99
CA SER A 255 11.94 1.20 34.05
C SER A 255 12.50 2.59 33.69
N GLY A 256 12.44 2.97 32.40
CA GLY A 256 13.05 4.20 31.87
C GLY A 256 14.57 4.16 31.79
N GLN A 257 15.21 3.05 32.17
CA GLN A 257 16.65 2.88 32.08
C GLN A 257 17.10 2.71 30.62
N ASP A 258 18.28 3.24 30.30
CA ASP A 258 18.93 2.99 29.02
C ASP A 258 19.30 1.49 28.90
N ASP A 259 19.16 0.94 27.70
CA ASP A 259 19.53 -0.44 27.37
C ASP A 259 20.74 -0.45 26.42
N GLN A 260 20.50 -0.17 25.14
CA GLN A 260 21.52 -0.14 24.09
C GLN A 260 21.38 1.10 23.20
N LEU A 261 22.40 1.39 22.38
CA LEU A 261 22.29 2.42 21.36
C LEU A 261 21.18 2.09 20.36
N SER A 262 20.44 3.12 19.92
CA SER A 262 19.48 3.02 18.82
C SER A 262 20.17 3.11 17.46
N SER A 263 21.24 2.33 17.28
CA SER A 263 22.08 2.30 16.08
C SER A 263 21.59 1.30 15.03
N TYR A 264 20.49 0.59 15.28
CA TYR A 264 19.99 -0.48 14.42
C TYR A 264 18.49 -0.35 14.15
N THR A 265 18.14 -0.36 12.87
CA THR A 265 16.84 -0.76 12.33
C THR A 265 17.05 -1.35 10.92
N SER A 266 16.12 -2.14 10.41
CA SER A 266 16.18 -2.64 9.03
C SER A 266 15.09 -2.06 8.11
N ASN A 267 14.35 -1.04 8.57
CA ASN A 267 13.31 -0.38 7.80
C ASN A 267 13.83 0.54 6.67
N TRP A 268 14.70 0.03 5.80
CA TRP A 268 15.38 0.85 4.79
C TRP A 268 14.75 0.76 3.40
N SER A 269 13.72 -0.06 3.20
CA SER A 269 13.06 -0.22 1.89
C SER A 269 12.54 1.12 1.33
N GLY A 270 11.93 1.98 2.17
CA GLY A 270 11.49 3.32 1.74
C GLY A 270 12.66 4.22 1.32
N THR A 271 13.78 4.16 2.04
CA THR A 271 14.99 4.94 1.70
C THR A 271 15.64 4.44 0.41
N MET A 272 15.71 3.11 0.22
CA MET A 272 16.23 2.52 -1.01
C MET A 272 15.37 2.92 -2.23
N GLU A 273 14.04 2.86 -2.10
CA GLU A 273 13.10 3.32 -3.14
C GLU A 273 13.22 4.81 -3.44
N LEU A 274 13.43 5.65 -2.40
CA LEU A 274 13.70 7.08 -2.57
C LEU A 274 14.93 7.31 -3.46
N PHE A 275 16.05 6.63 -3.16
CA PHE A 275 17.26 6.75 -3.97
C PHE A 275 17.03 6.29 -5.42
N LEU A 276 16.40 5.13 -5.63
CA LEU A 276 16.10 4.63 -6.97
C LEU A 276 15.24 5.62 -7.77
N ASN A 277 14.20 6.18 -7.16
CA ASN A 277 13.33 7.15 -7.82
C ASN A 277 14.05 8.46 -8.17
N LEU A 278 14.92 8.97 -7.30
CA LEU A 278 15.70 10.18 -7.59
C LEU A 278 16.78 9.96 -8.66
N ILE A 279 17.39 8.77 -8.69
CA ILE A 279 18.32 8.36 -9.75
C ILE A 279 17.59 8.28 -11.09
N GLU A 280 16.42 7.65 -11.13
CA GLU A 280 15.57 7.57 -12.33
C GLU A 280 15.19 8.98 -12.84
N LEU A 281 14.79 9.87 -11.93
CA LEU A 281 14.49 11.28 -12.23
C LEU A 281 15.72 12.13 -12.56
N LYS A 282 16.94 11.58 -12.44
CA LYS A 282 18.21 12.30 -12.61
C LYS A 282 18.29 13.59 -11.78
N SER A 283 17.77 13.53 -10.56
CA SER A 283 17.54 14.70 -9.71
C SER A 283 18.30 14.57 -8.40
N GLY A 284 19.00 15.63 -8.00
CA GLY A 284 19.85 15.63 -6.80
C GLY A 284 21.24 15.02 -7.04
N ASP A 285 21.83 14.45 -5.99
CA ASP A 285 23.18 13.86 -6.01
C ASP A 285 23.14 12.36 -6.35
N VAL A 286 22.84 12.07 -7.61
CA VAL A 286 22.57 10.70 -8.08
C VAL A 286 23.73 9.73 -7.85
N GLU A 287 24.97 10.20 -7.90
CA GLU A 287 26.16 9.37 -7.64
C GLU A 287 26.21 8.95 -6.16
N ASN A 288 25.99 9.89 -5.24
CA ASN A 288 25.94 9.57 -3.81
C ASN A 288 24.69 8.76 -3.45
N TYR A 289 23.56 8.95 -4.14
CA TYR A 289 22.38 8.12 -3.94
C TYR A 289 22.62 6.67 -4.35
N GLN A 290 23.29 6.44 -5.50
CA GLN A 290 23.65 5.08 -5.92
C GLN A 290 24.60 4.42 -4.91
N MET A 291 25.64 5.15 -4.48
CA MET A 291 26.60 4.66 -3.48
C MET A 291 25.92 4.35 -2.13
N ALA A 292 24.95 5.17 -1.71
CA ALA A 292 24.19 4.93 -0.50
C ALA A 292 23.24 3.73 -0.62
N PHE A 293 22.53 3.63 -1.74
CA PHE A 293 21.69 2.48 -2.08
C PHE A 293 22.48 1.18 -2.03
N ASP A 294 23.66 1.14 -2.66
CA ASP A 294 24.50 -0.06 -2.70
C ASP A 294 24.94 -0.49 -1.28
N LYS A 295 25.26 0.46 -0.40
CA LYS A 295 25.60 0.17 1.00
C LYS A 295 24.41 -0.41 1.77
N LEU A 296 23.22 0.17 1.63
CA LEU A 296 22.00 -0.37 2.26
C LEU A 296 21.68 -1.76 1.73
N LEU A 297 21.64 -1.93 0.42
CA LEU A 297 21.32 -3.21 -0.23
C LEU A 297 22.31 -4.31 0.20
N ASN A 298 23.61 -4.01 0.20
CA ASN A 298 24.62 -4.95 0.67
C ASN A 298 24.47 -5.30 2.15
N TRP A 299 24.15 -4.33 3.00
CA TRP A 299 23.93 -4.58 4.41
C TRP A 299 22.67 -5.43 4.65
N MET A 300 21.54 -5.09 4.03
CA MET A 300 20.28 -5.85 4.12
C MET A 300 20.48 -7.32 3.72
N LYS A 301 21.22 -7.58 2.64
CA LYS A 301 21.55 -8.94 2.15
C LYS A 301 22.50 -9.71 3.06
N ASN A 302 23.43 -9.02 3.72
CA ASN A 302 24.46 -9.67 4.53
C ASN A 302 24.04 -9.90 5.98
N TYR A 303 23.11 -9.09 6.50
CA TYR A 303 22.72 -9.13 7.90
C TYR A 303 21.23 -9.49 8.05
N PRO A 304 20.23 -8.56 8.04
CA PRO A 304 18.83 -8.91 8.29
C PRO A 304 18.31 -10.12 7.51
N LEU A 305 18.62 -10.22 6.22
CA LEU A 305 18.14 -11.33 5.38
C LEU A 305 18.70 -12.71 5.80
N LYS A 306 19.90 -12.75 6.39
CA LYS A 306 20.54 -14.00 6.83
C LYS A 306 20.25 -14.33 8.29
N THR A 307 20.11 -13.31 9.13
CA THR A 307 19.99 -13.47 10.58
C THR A 307 18.55 -13.40 11.06
N ASN A 308 17.61 -12.92 10.24
CA ASN A 308 16.24 -12.55 10.63
C ASN A 308 16.18 -11.57 11.81
N LYS A 309 17.24 -10.78 12.00
CA LYS A 309 17.28 -9.65 12.93
C LYS A 309 16.68 -8.45 12.21
N TRP A 310 15.41 -8.17 12.46
CA TRP A 310 14.66 -7.11 11.77
C TRP A 310 14.67 -5.80 12.56
N GLY A 311 14.80 -5.88 13.88
CA GLY A 311 14.99 -4.73 14.76
C GLY A 311 13.79 -3.76 14.82
N PRO A 312 13.97 -2.70 15.62
CA PRO A 312 12.88 -1.81 16.03
C PRO A 312 12.36 -0.95 14.89
N PHE A 313 11.10 -0.54 15.01
CA PHE A 313 10.43 0.36 14.07
C PHE A 313 9.51 1.34 14.79
N PHE A 314 8.62 0.85 15.65
CA PHE A 314 7.57 1.63 16.29
C PHE A 314 8.11 2.62 17.32
N GLU A 315 7.49 3.79 17.37
CA GLU A 315 7.86 4.94 18.19
C GLU A 315 7.58 4.72 19.67
N ASP A 316 6.57 3.93 20.00
CA ASP A 316 6.03 3.72 21.35
C ASP A 316 6.65 2.52 22.08
N ILE A 317 7.43 1.71 21.37
CA ILE A 317 8.23 0.64 21.98
C ILE A 317 9.56 1.21 22.47
N PRO A 318 9.84 1.15 23.79
CA PRO A 318 11.04 1.77 24.32
C PRO A 318 12.33 1.05 23.92
N GLY A 319 12.30 -0.28 23.83
CA GLY A 319 13.46 -1.15 23.69
C GLY A 319 13.55 -1.91 22.37
N TRP A 320 14.38 -2.97 22.36
CA TRP A 320 14.51 -3.83 21.20
C TRP A 320 13.22 -4.60 20.90
N SER A 321 12.87 -4.68 19.62
CA SER A 321 11.75 -5.49 19.15
C SER A 321 12.01 -5.82 17.69
N ASP A 322 11.88 -7.09 17.29
CA ASP A 322 11.91 -7.48 15.88
C ASP A 322 10.49 -7.37 15.32
N THR A 323 10.36 -6.61 14.24
CA THR A 323 9.06 -6.14 13.76
C THR A 323 8.66 -6.80 12.44
N GLN A 324 7.38 -7.14 12.31
CA GLN A 324 6.85 -7.73 11.08
C GLN A 324 6.96 -6.78 9.90
N ILE A 325 6.74 -5.48 10.13
CA ILE A 325 6.80 -4.47 9.06
C ILE A 325 8.18 -4.44 8.41
N ASN A 326 9.27 -4.45 9.19
CA ASN A 326 10.62 -4.43 8.65
C ASN A 326 10.88 -5.64 7.74
N ALA A 327 10.48 -6.82 8.21
CA ALA A 327 10.61 -8.08 7.47
C ALA A 327 9.82 -8.07 6.15
N VAL A 328 8.51 -7.83 6.23
CA VAL A 328 7.61 -7.98 5.10
C VAL A 328 7.77 -6.87 4.08
N THR A 329 8.10 -5.65 4.51
CA THR A 329 8.36 -4.54 3.57
C THR A 329 9.65 -4.77 2.79
N PHE A 330 10.65 -5.44 3.38
CA PHE A 330 11.83 -5.87 2.62
C PHE A 330 11.53 -7.04 1.67
N ALA A 331 10.69 -7.99 2.07
CA ALA A 331 10.21 -9.04 1.15
C ALA A 331 9.48 -8.43 -0.07
N GLN A 332 8.66 -7.40 0.12
CA GLN A 332 8.01 -6.67 -0.97
C GLN A 332 9.03 -5.95 -1.86
N PHE A 333 10.05 -5.30 -1.26
CA PHE A 333 11.14 -4.69 -2.02
C PHE A 333 11.86 -5.72 -2.91
N MET A 334 12.18 -6.91 -2.37
CA MET A 334 12.80 -7.99 -3.15
C MET A 334 11.93 -8.47 -4.31
N MET A 335 10.62 -8.56 -4.11
CA MET A 335 9.66 -8.94 -5.15
C MET A 335 9.48 -7.87 -6.23
N ASN A 336 9.66 -6.60 -5.88
CA ASN A 336 9.61 -5.48 -6.83
C ASN A 336 10.91 -5.33 -7.63
N HIS A 337 12.05 -5.71 -7.05
CA HIS A 337 13.38 -5.58 -7.66
C HIS A 337 14.15 -6.91 -7.69
N PRO A 338 13.59 -7.97 -8.32
CA PRO A 338 14.18 -9.31 -8.30
C PRO A 338 15.57 -9.38 -8.96
N GLU A 339 15.93 -8.41 -9.79
CA GLU A 339 17.26 -8.27 -10.40
C GLU A 339 18.39 -8.16 -9.37
N TYR A 340 18.10 -7.64 -8.17
CA TYR A 340 19.08 -7.59 -7.09
C TYR A 340 19.15 -8.88 -6.29
N PHE A 341 18.20 -9.81 -6.46
CA PHE A 341 18.01 -10.98 -5.59
C PHE A 341 17.81 -12.26 -6.42
N PRO A 342 18.89 -12.92 -6.87
CA PRO A 342 18.78 -14.13 -7.69
C PRO A 342 17.97 -15.27 -7.04
N ASN A 343 17.92 -15.33 -5.71
CA ASN A 343 17.22 -16.35 -4.94
C ASN A 343 15.93 -15.82 -4.26
N TRP A 344 15.40 -14.68 -4.73
CA TRP A 344 14.31 -13.97 -4.05
C TRP A 344 13.12 -14.87 -3.68
N LYS A 345 12.77 -15.85 -4.52
CA LYS A 345 11.64 -16.75 -4.26
C LYS A 345 11.80 -17.51 -2.94
N THR A 346 12.96 -18.14 -2.76
CA THR A 346 13.27 -18.91 -1.56
C THR A 346 13.50 -17.99 -0.36
N GLU A 347 14.18 -16.88 -0.58
CA GLU A 347 14.50 -15.91 0.49
C GLU A 347 13.23 -15.22 1.02
N VAL A 348 12.31 -14.79 0.16
CA VAL A 348 11.00 -14.23 0.55
C VAL A 348 10.16 -15.25 1.31
N LYS A 349 10.13 -16.52 0.86
CA LYS A 349 9.49 -17.59 1.64
C LYS A 349 10.11 -17.74 3.03
N GLY A 350 11.44 -17.68 3.15
CA GLY A 350 12.11 -17.71 4.44
C GLY A 350 11.69 -16.55 5.37
N ILE A 351 11.44 -15.37 4.81
CA ILE A 351 10.90 -14.23 5.57
C ILE A 351 9.47 -14.54 6.05
N PHE A 352 8.60 -15.06 5.19
CA PHE A 352 7.24 -15.44 5.59
C PHE A 352 7.23 -16.55 6.64
N ASP A 353 8.11 -17.54 6.51
CA ASP A 353 8.28 -18.61 7.50
C ASP A 353 8.73 -18.04 8.85
N TRP A 354 9.66 -17.08 8.86
CA TRP A 354 10.05 -16.36 10.08
C TRP A 354 8.86 -15.63 10.70
N VAL A 355 8.06 -14.91 9.91
CA VAL A 355 6.88 -14.20 10.40
C VAL A 355 5.91 -15.16 11.08
N TYR A 356 5.53 -16.27 10.43
CA TYR A 356 4.60 -17.23 11.05
C TYR A 356 5.20 -17.96 12.25
N THR A 357 6.51 -18.21 12.25
CA THR A 357 7.18 -18.89 13.37
C THR A 357 7.25 -17.98 14.61
N MET A 358 7.60 -16.71 14.42
CA MET A 358 7.86 -15.79 15.53
C MET A 358 6.64 -14.98 15.94
N LEU A 359 5.78 -14.63 14.99
CA LEU A 359 4.68 -13.67 15.16
C LEU A 359 3.33 -14.24 14.70
N GLY A 360 3.28 -15.47 14.18
CA GLY A 360 2.04 -16.13 13.82
C GLY A 360 1.15 -16.36 15.04
N ASN A 361 -0.12 -15.97 14.94
CA ASN A 361 -1.10 -16.09 16.00
C ASN A 361 -2.26 -17.00 15.56
N LYS A 362 -2.43 -18.09 16.31
CA LYS A 362 -3.39 -19.16 16.02
C LYS A 362 -4.72 -19.05 16.76
N GLU A 363 -4.97 -17.94 17.47
CA GLU A 363 -6.21 -17.70 18.22
C GLU A 363 -7.47 -17.90 17.34
N TRP A 364 -7.37 -17.57 16.06
CA TRP A 364 -8.47 -17.60 15.09
C TRP A 364 -8.42 -18.82 14.15
N GLU A 365 -7.55 -19.80 14.41
CA GLU A 365 -7.40 -21.00 13.57
C GLU A 365 -8.69 -21.84 13.53
N LYS A 366 -9.52 -21.76 14.58
CA LYS A 366 -10.88 -22.34 14.63
C LYS A 366 -11.82 -21.84 13.52
N TYR A 367 -11.56 -20.65 12.97
CA TYR A 367 -12.27 -20.10 11.80
C TYR A 367 -11.41 -20.14 10.52
N GLY A 368 -10.33 -20.93 10.54
CA GLY A 368 -9.49 -21.22 9.40
C GLY A 368 -8.49 -20.13 9.02
N VAL A 369 -8.18 -19.20 9.92
CA VAL A 369 -7.21 -18.11 9.68
C VAL A 369 -6.11 -18.11 10.73
N ILE A 370 -4.87 -17.97 10.28
CA ILE A 370 -3.72 -17.62 11.13
C ILE A 370 -3.38 -16.16 10.82
N VAL A 371 -3.44 -15.33 11.84
CA VAL A 371 -3.17 -13.89 11.76
C VAL A 371 -1.78 -13.59 12.29
N VAL A 372 -1.34 -12.35 12.18
CA VAL A 372 0.05 -11.97 12.49
C VAL A 372 0.08 -10.91 13.57
N ASN A 373 0.90 -11.17 14.59
CA ASN A 373 1.27 -10.21 15.63
C ASN A 373 2.22 -9.14 15.07
N GLU A 374 2.22 -7.98 15.69
CA GLU A 374 3.02 -6.83 15.24
C GLU A 374 4.52 -7.05 15.35
N GLN A 375 4.97 -7.51 16.51
CA GLN A 375 6.38 -7.53 16.85
C GLN A 375 6.70 -8.36 18.10
N THR A 376 7.99 -8.65 18.34
CA THR A 376 8.39 -9.55 19.43
C THR A 376 8.21 -8.96 20.83
N ALA A 377 8.26 -7.63 20.99
CA ALA A 377 8.01 -6.96 22.27
C ALA A 377 6.51 -6.74 22.57
N TYR A 378 5.65 -6.80 21.54
CA TYR A 378 4.20 -6.61 21.64
C TYR A 378 3.47 -7.63 20.76
N GLN A 379 3.19 -8.80 21.33
CA GLN A 379 2.62 -9.95 20.61
C GLN A 379 1.09 -9.91 20.52
N THR A 380 0.56 -8.78 20.03
CA THR A 380 -0.87 -8.61 19.77
C THR A 380 -1.13 -8.73 18.27
N PRO A 381 -2.18 -9.47 17.84
CA PRO A 381 -2.51 -9.61 16.43
C PRO A 381 -3.02 -8.28 15.86
N GLY A 382 -2.39 -7.80 14.80
CA GLY A 382 -2.73 -6.53 14.18
C GLY A 382 -3.48 -6.70 12.86
N ASN A 383 -4.51 -5.89 12.66
CA ASN A 383 -5.27 -5.80 11.39
C ASN A 383 -4.39 -5.33 10.23
N SER A 384 -3.61 -4.27 10.44
CA SER A 384 -2.65 -3.75 9.48
C SER A 384 -1.54 -4.76 9.17
N HIS A 385 -1.05 -5.45 10.19
CA HIS A 385 -0.04 -6.52 10.08
C HIS A 385 -0.51 -7.74 9.29
N SER A 386 -1.70 -8.23 9.61
CA SER A 386 -2.28 -9.39 8.92
C SER A 386 -2.64 -9.06 7.48
N SER A 387 -3.18 -7.86 7.21
CA SER A 387 -3.42 -7.39 5.84
C SER A 387 -2.12 -7.17 5.06
N ARG A 388 -1.05 -6.65 5.70
CA ARG A 388 0.30 -6.54 5.10
C ARG A 388 0.80 -7.90 4.66
N GLN A 389 0.77 -8.89 5.56
CA GLN A 389 1.20 -10.25 5.27
C GLN A 389 0.41 -10.84 4.10
N ALA A 390 -0.92 -10.71 4.14
CA ALA A 390 -1.79 -11.18 3.06
C ALA A 390 -1.44 -10.53 1.71
N SER A 391 -1.22 -9.21 1.68
CA SER A 391 -0.86 -8.51 0.44
C SER A 391 0.46 -8.99 -0.15
N ALA A 392 1.47 -9.26 0.69
CA ALA A 392 2.77 -9.77 0.26
C ALA A 392 2.68 -11.23 -0.22
N GLU A 393 1.87 -12.06 0.43
CA GLU A 393 1.61 -13.44 0.00
C GLU A 393 0.88 -13.51 -1.34
N LEU A 394 -0.09 -12.63 -1.56
CA LEU A 394 -0.79 -12.51 -2.85
C LEU A 394 0.14 -12.00 -3.95
N GLN A 395 1.05 -11.06 -3.63
CA GLN A 395 2.12 -10.65 -4.55
C GLN A 395 3.01 -11.83 -4.93
N TYR A 396 3.46 -12.61 -3.93
CA TYR A 396 4.28 -13.78 -4.15
C TYR A 396 3.58 -14.81 -5.05
N ALA A 397 2.29 -15.06 -4.79
CA ALA A 397 1.48 -15.94 -5.62
C ALA A 397 1.37 -15.44 -7.06
N ALA A 398 1.11 -14.14 -7.26
CA ALA A 398 1.00 -13.54 -8.59
C ALA A 398 2.31 -13.63 -9.39
N LEU A 399 3.46 -13.50 -8.73
CA LEU A 399 4.78 -13.55 -9.37
C LEU A 399 5.31 -14.97 -9.61
N THR A 400 4.85 -15.96 -8.82
CA THR A 400 5.40 -17.33 -8.87
C THR A 400 4.44 -18.40 -9.38
N GLY A 401 3.13 -18.13 -9.33
CA GLY A 401 2.08 -19.14 -9.51
C GLY A 401 1.92 -20.09 -8.31
N ASP A 402 2.60 -19.84 -7.19
CA ASP A 402 2.45 -20.63 -5.97
C ASP A 402 1.27 -20.12 -5.14
N HIS A 403 0.19 -20.90 -5.12
CA HIS A 403 -1.05 -20.52 -4.45
C HIS A 403 -1.14 -21.00 -2.99
N SER A 404 -0.07 -21.56 -2.42
CA SER A 404 -0.07 -22.15 -1.07
C SER A 404 -0.53 -21.18 0.02
N PHE A 405 -0.23 -19.88 -0.12
CA PHE A 405 -0.60 -18.85 0.85
C PHE A 405 -1.95 -18.18 0.57
N VAL A 406 -2.47 -18.24 -0.67
CA VAL A 406 -3.64 -17.47 -1.13
C VAL A 406 -4.85 -17.69 -0.23
N LYS A 407 -5.07 -18.93 0.21
CA LYS A 407 -6.21 -19.27 1.09
C LYS A 407 -6.13 -18.56 2.44
N ASN A 408 -4.96 -18.54 3.09
CA ASN A 408 -4.81 -17.85 4.37
C ASN A 408 -4.80 -16.32 4.17
N ALA A 409 -4.13 -15.82 3.13
CA ALA A 409 -4.11 -14.40 2.78
C ALA A 409 -5.51 -13.80 2.63
N THR A 410 -6.40 -14.44 1.86
CA THR A 410 -7.79 -13.99 1.69
C THR A 410 -8.55 -13.98 3.03
N ARG A 411 -8.28 -14.95 3.91
CA ARG A 411 -8.92 -15.02 5.23
C ARG A 411 -8.35 -14.00 6.21
N GLN A 412 -7.07 -13.66 6.13
CA GLN A 412 -6.46 -12.57 6.90
C GLN A 412 -7.08 -11.22 6.51
N LEU A 413 -7.29 -10.96 5.21
CA LEU A 413 -8.01 -9.77 4.76
C LEU A 413 -9.46 -9.77 5.26
N SER A 414 -10.14 -10.92 5.18
CA SER A 414 -11.50 -11.06 5.69
C SER A 414 -11.59 -10.81 7.20
N TRP A 415 -10.68 -11.38 7.99
CA TRP A 415 -10.55 -11.14 9.43
C TRP A 415 -10.27 -9.67 9.74
N ALA A 416 -9.39 -9.03 8.96
CA ALA A 416 -9.02 -7.64 9.16
C ALA A 416 -10.17 -6.65 8.89
N THR A 417 -11.23 -7.06 8.18
CA THR A 417 -12.42 -6.19 7.99
C THR A 417 -13.11 -5.87 9.32
N TYR A 418 -13.07 -6.77 10.31
CA TYR A 418 -13.81 -6.67 11.56
C TYR A 418 -13.33 -5.55 12.50
N MET A 419 -12.17 -4.97 12.21
CA MET A 419 -11.60 -3.86 12.96
C MET A 419 -12.19 -2.51 12.56
N VAL A 420 -12.96 -2.47 11.48
CA VAL A 420 -13.64 -1.27 10.99
C VAL A 420 -15.09 -1.28 11.49
N ASP A 421 -15.46 -0.32 12.32
CA ASP A 421 -16.85 -0.17 12.80
C ASP A 421 -17.75 0.49 11.73
N ASP A 422 -19.05 0.57 11.99
CA ASP A 422 -20.05 1.17 11.09
C ASP A 422 -19.77 2.65 10.76
N ASP A 423 -19.13 3.40 11.67
CA ASP A 423 -18.71 4.78 11.47
C ASP A 423 -17.38 4.92 10.71
N GLY A 424 -16.66 3.82 10.51
CA GLY A 424 -15.36 3.77 9.84
C GLY A 424 -14.15 3.92 10.75
N LYS A 425 -14.32 4.01 12.08
CA LYS A 425 -13.17 3.92 12.99
C LYS A 425 -12.52 2.54 12.85
N ASN A 426 -11.19 2.53 12.74
CA ASN A 426 -10.44 1.29 12.62
C ASN A 426 -9.59 1.04 13.87
N CYS A 427 -9.98 0.06 14.67
CA CYS A 427 -9.40 -0.17 15.98
C CYS A 427 -8.46 -1.36 15.97
N TYR A 428 -7.27 -1.13 16.51
CA TYR A 428 -6.32 -2.21 16.71
C TYR A 428 -6.90 -3.23 17.70
N PRO A 429 -6.81 -4.55 17.44
CA PRO A 429 -7.51 -5.54 18.25
C PRO A 429 -7.09 -5.51 19.72
N ARG A 430 -8.08 -5.39 20.63
CA ARG A 430 -7.87 -5.29 22.10
C ARG A 430 -7.09 -4.05 22.54
N ASP A 431 -7.06 -3.02 21.69
CA ASP A 431 -6.25 -1.82 21.88
C ASP A 431 -7.07 -0.59 21.44
N GLU A 432 -6.40 0.48 21.01
CA GLU A 432 -6.97 1.76 20.67
C GLU A 432 -7.12 1.95 19.13
N VAL A 433 -7.76 3.05 18.75
CA VAL A 433 -7.88 3.46 17.34
C VAL A 433 -6.59 4.19 16.94
N TRP A 434 -5.55 3.45 16.58
CA TRP A 434 -4.27 3.99 16.14
C TRP A 434 -4.36 4.56 14.72
N MET A 435 -3.94 5.81 14.54
CA MET A 435 -3.98 6.54 13.27
C MET A 435 -3.02 5.94 12.24
N THR A 436 -1.82 5.55 12.67
CA THR A 436 -0.84 4.90 11.81
C THR A 436 -1.35 3.54 11.33
N ASP A 437 -1.64 2.63 12.26
CA ASP A 437 -2.01 1.24 11.93
C ASP A 437 -3.39 1.12 11.30
N GLY A 438 -4.40 1.79 11.87
CA GLY A 438 -5.79 1.68 11.42
C GLY A 438 -6.08 2.37 10.09
N TYR A 439 -5.18 3.23 9.59
CA TYR A 439 -5.48 4.03 8.40
C TYR A 439 -4.33 3.94 7.39
N GLY A 440 -3.26 4.68 7.63
CA GLY A 440 -2.13 4.77 6.70
C GLY A 440 -1.48 3.43 6.39
N ASP A 441 -1.39 2.53 7.37
CA ASP A 441 -0.88 1.19 7.16
C ASP A 441 -1.92 0.22 6.60
N TYR A 442 -3.14 0.22 7.15
CA TYR A 442 -4.21 -0.71 6.80
C TYR A 442 -4.66 -0.63 5.33
N VAL A 443 -5.01 0.57 4.84
CA VAL A 443 -5.74 0.73 3.57
C VAL A 443 -4.94 0.25 2.36
N ARG A 444 -3.66 0.62 2.27
CA ARG A 444 -2.77 0.22 1.18
C ARG A 444 -2.69 -1.28 0.95
N HIS A 445 -2.85 -2.10 1.98
CA HIS A 445 -2.68 -3.55 1.85
C HIS A 445 -3.88 -4.19 1.16
N PHE A 446 -5.10 -3.69 1.38
CA PHE A 446 -6.28 -4.11 0.61
C PHE A 446 -6.15 -3.70 -0.86
N LEU A 447 -5.73 -2.45 -1.12
CA LEU A 447 -5.52 -1.95 -2.48
C LEU A 447 -4.45 -2.76 -3.24
N ARG A 448 -3.32 -3.05 -2.57
CA ARG A 448 -2.27 -3.92 -3.12
C ARG A 448 -2.74 -5.36 -3.32
N ALA A 449 -3.47 -5.93 -2.37
CA ALA A 449 -4.03 -7.27 -2.50
C ALA A 449 -4.95 -7.38 -3.72
N MET A 450 -5.83 -6.39 -3.94
CA MET A 450 -6.67 -6.32 -5.14
C MET A 450 -5.85 -6.13 -6.41
N ALA A 451 -4.74 -5.38 -6.37
CA ALA A 451 -3.83 -5.26 -7.52
C ALA A 451 -3.17 -6.60 -7.91
N PHE A 452 -2.69 -7.36 -6.93
CA PHE A 452 -2.05 -8.66 -7.18
C PHE A 452 -3.06 -9.77 -7.48
N TRP A 453 -4.28 -9.66 -6.94
CA TRP A 453 -5.37 -10.61 -7.16
C TRP A 453 -6.68 -9.88 -7.54
N PRO A 454 -6.81 -9.43 -8.81
CA PRO A 454 -7.94 -8.58 -9.25
C PRO A 454 -9.35 -9.14 -9.05
N GLU A 455 -9.49 -10.45 -8.87
CA GLU A 455 -10.76 -11.09 -8.51
C GLU A 455 -11.27 -10.71 -7.11
N LEU A 456 -10.38 -10.18 -6.24
CA LEU A 456 -10.74 -9.63 -4.94
C LEU A 456 -11.30 -8.20 -5.02
N ALA A 457 -11.32 -7.57 -6.19
CA ALA A 457 -11.91 -6.25 -6.39
C ALA A 457 -13.40 -6.34 -6.77
N PRO A 458 -14.23 -5.30 -6.46
CA PRO A 458 -15.65 -5.28 -6.81
C PRO A 458 -15.90 -5.61 -8.28
N ALA A 459 -16.89 -6.48 -8.52
CA ALA A 459 -17.23 -6.90 -9.88
C ALA A 459 -18.23 -5.97 -10.59
N ASP A 460 -18.89 -5.09 -9.85
CA ASP A 460 -19.94 -4.17 -10.30
C ASP A 460 -19.46 -2.71 -10.40
N GLN A 461 -18.16 -2.46 -10.25
CA GLN A 461 -17.54 -1.15 -10.37
C GLN A 461 -16.27 -1.20 -11.23
N ASN A 462 -15.90 -0.07 -11.84
CA ASN A 462 -14.63 0.09 -12.54
C ASN A 462 -13.62 0.72 -11.60
N HIS A 463 -12.45 0.11 -11.45
CA HIS A 463 -11.36 0.65 -10.63
C HIS A 463 -10.00 0.36 -11.24
N LEU A 464 -9.15 1.38 -11.29
CA LEU A 464 -7.71 1.21 -11.45
C LEU A 464 -7.18 0.49 -10.21
N LEU A 465 -6.54 -0.67 -10.42
CA LEU A 465 -5.97 -1.46 -9.34
C LEU A 465 -4.45 -1.22 -9.20
N SER A 466 -3.75 -1.03 -10.32
CA SER A 466 -2.32 -0.69 -10.31
C SER A 466 -1.89 0.08 -11.54
N SER A 467 -0.79 0.83 -11.39
CA SER A 467 -0.05 1.47 -12.46
C SER A 467 1.45 1.37 -12.17
N THR A 468 2.26 1.24 -13.22
CA THR A 468 3.73 1.36 -13.11
C THR A 468 4.21 2.81 -13.09
N SER A 469 3.30 3.77 -13.26
CA SER A 469 3.55 5.21 -13.14
C SER A 469 2.68 5.83 -12.05
N VAL A 470 2.99 7.05 -11.65
CA VAL A 470 2.15 7.82 -10.72
C VAL A 470 0.95 8.39 -11.48
N ILE A 471 -0.24 8.22 -10.91
CA ILE A 471 -1.48 8.76 -11.46
C ILE A 471 -1.62 10.24 -11.09
N GLN A 472 -1.74 11.10 -12.10
CA GLN A 472 -1.92 12.54 -11.95
C GLN A 472 -3.41 12.92 -11.97
N LEU A 473 -4.18 12.29 -12.85
CA LEU A 473 -5.62 12.48 -13.02
C LEU A 473 -6.30 11.11 -13.02
N MET A 474 -7.40 10.97 -12.29
CA MET A 474 -8.24 9.77 -12.32
C MET A 474 -9.70 10.18 -12.23
N GLU A 475 -10.48 9.83 -13.23
CA GLU A 475 -11.89 10.21 -13.30
C GLU A 475 -12.74 9.01 -13.72
N TYR A 476 -13.87 8.85 -13.03
CA TYR A 476 -14.90 7.88 -13.33
C TYR A 476 -16.24 8.60 -13.55
N PRO A 477 -17.15 8.08 -14.39
CA PRO A 477 -18.53 8.54 -14.42
C PRO A 477 -19.18 8.52 -13.03
N PRO A 478 -20.01 9.51 -12.66
CA PRO A 478 -20.44 10.67 -13.45
C PRO A 478 -19.51 11.90 -13.34
N SER A 479 -18.34 11.78 -12.71
CA SER A 479 -17.44 12.89 -12.36
C SER A 479 -16.42 13.25 -13.44
N LEU A 480 -16.54 12.72 -14.66
CA LEU A 480 -15.63 13.03 -15.78
C LEU A 480 -15.64 14.53 -16.11
N ASN A 481 -14.45 15.13 -16.30
CA ASN A 481 -14.23 16.55 -16.59
C ASN A 481 -14.80 17.52 -15.52
N LYS A 482 -15.06 17.05 -14.29
CA LYS A 482 -15.67 17.89 -13.24
C LYS A 482 -14.68 18.87 -12.61
N PHE A 483 -13.42 18.45 -12.47
CA PHE A 483 -12.42 19.19 -11.69
C PHE A 483 -11.33 19.84 -12.56
N TRP A 484 -10.85 19.14 -13.59
CA TRP A 484 -9.68 19.56 -14.36
C TRP A 484 -9.95 19.53 -15.86
N GLY A 485 -10.40 20.65 -16.42
CA GLY A 485 -10.55 20.83 -17.88
C GLY A 485 -11.37 19.74 -18.59
N SER A 486 -11.35 19.74 -19.92
CA SER A 486 -12.02 18.71 -20.74
C SER A 486 -10.99 17.72 -21.30
N GLU A 487 -10.42 16.87 -20.44
CA GLU A 487 -9.44 15.86 -20.85
C GLU A 487 -10.08 14.60 -21.40
N ALA A 488 -11.21 14.17 -20.81
CA ALA A 488 -12.06 13.17 -21.44
C ALA A 488 -12.68 13.75 -22.73
N PRO A 489 -12.77 12.97 -23.83
CA PRO A 489 -13.33 13.45 -25.09
C PRO A 489 -14.77 13.96 -24.93
N ALA A 490 -14.96 15.28 -25.04
CA ALA A 490 -16.25 15.93 -24.74
C ALA A 490 -17.41 15.42 -25.61
N ASP A 491 -17.12 15.06 -26.87
CA ASP A 491 -18.06 14.48 -27.84
C ASP A 491 -18.42 13.02 -27.51
N ARG A 492 -17.63 12.35 -26.66
CA ARG A 492 -17.81 10.92 -26.30
C ARG A 492 -17.98 10.68 -24.81
N ILE A 493 -18.18 11.73 -24.01
CA ILE A 493 -18.25 11.68 -22.55
C ILE A 493 -19.27 10.64 -22.03
N LYS A 494 -20.39 10.47 -22.74
CA LYS A 494 -21.47 9.53 -22.38
C LYS A 494 -21.07 8.06 -22.44
N ILE A 495 -20.07 7.74 -23.26
CA ILE A 495 -19.57 6.38 -23.44
C ILE A 495 -18.16 6.20 -22.85
N THR A 496 -17.60 7.22 -22.21
CA THR A 496 -16.31 7.10 -21.51
C THR A 496 -16.53 6.36 -20.18
N LEU A 497 -15.84 5.23 -19.99
CA LEU A 497 -15.94 4.40 -18.77
C LEU A 497 -14.98 4.86 -17.68
N MET A 498 -13.86 5.46 -18.07
CA MET A 498 -12.88 6.12 -17.20
C MET A 498 -11.93 6.96 -18.04
N ASN A 499 -11.36 7.99 -17.42
CA ASN A 499 -10.34 8.86 -18.00
C ASN A 499 -9.22 9.06 -16.96
N TYR A 500 -7.96 8.95 -17.36
CA TYR A 500 -6.84 9.14 -16.44
C TYR A 500 -5.60 9.67 -17.14
N ARG A 501 -4.68 10.21 -16.32
CA ARG A 501 -3.36 10.66 -16.75
C ARG A 501 -2.26 10.11 -15.86
N THR A 502 -1.20 9.63 -16.46
CA THR A 502 0.03 9.17 -15.80
C THR A 502 1.14 10.23 -15.86
N PHE A 503 2.10 10.16 -14.94
CA PHE A 503 3.29 11.00 -14.98
C PHE A 503 4.19 10.63 -16.17
N ASP A 504 4.40 9.33 -16.39
CA ASP A 504 5.26 8.79 -17.44
C ASP A 504 4.45 8.48 -18.71
N GLU A 505 5.02 8.75 -19.89
CA GLU A 505 4.43 8.34 -21.17
C GLU A 505 4.47 6.82 -21.39
N LYS A 506 5.36 6.13 -20.66
CA LYS A 506 5.47 4.68 -20.69
C LYS A 506 4.98 4.11 -19.37
N SER A 507 3.83 3.44 -19.40
CA SER A 507 3.29 2.79 -18.22
C SER A 507 2.42 1.58 -18.60
N THR A 508 2.12 0.76 -17.60
CA THR A 508 1.17 -0.34 -17.65
C THR A 508 0.19 -0.23 -16.49
N GLU A 509 -1.10 -0.23 -16.80
CA GLU A 509 -2.18 -0.20 -15.83
C GLU A 509 -2.95 -1.52 -15.82
N THR A 510 -3.37 -1.95 -14.63
CA THR A 510 -4.34 -3.05 -14.46
C THR A 510 -5.61 -2.50 -13.84
N ILE A 511 -6.74 -2.78 -14.49
CA ILE A 511 -8.04 -2.19 -14.16
C ILE A 511 -9.08 -3.30 -14.01
N ARG A 512 -9.84 -3.26 -12.93
CA ARG A 512 -11.06 -4.04 -12.76
C ARG A 512 -12.18 -3.34 -13.51
N MET A 513 -12.87 -4.05 -14.40
CA MET A 513 -13.90 -3.49 -15.25
C MET A 513 -15.19 -4.31 -15.18
N THR A 514 -16.33 -3.63 -15.20
CA THR A 514 -17.67 -4.25 -15.25
C THR A 514 -17.99 -4.84 -16.62
N GLN A 515 -17.35 -4.34 -17.67
CA GLN A 515 -17.55 -4.78 -19.06
C GLN A 515 -16.28 -4.62 -19.90
N LYS A 516 -16.18 -5.38 -20.99
CA LYS A 516 -15.10 -5.22 -21.98
C LYS A 516 -15.25 -3.84 -22.65
N PRO A 517 -14.18 -3.02 -22.73
CA PRO A 517 -14.25 -1.76 -23.47
C PRO A 517 -14.33 -1.98 -24.99
N GLU A 518 -14.93 -1.04 -25.70
CA GLU A 518 -14.95 -1.01 -27.18
C GLU A 518 -13.58 -0.57 -27.73
N SER A 519 -12.96 0.39 -27.04
CA SER A 519 -11.65 0.92 -27.41
C SER A 519 -10.94 1.59 -26.23
N VAL A 520 -9.62 1.67 -26.35
CA VAL A 520 -8.77 2.47 -25.47
C VAL A 520 -8.07 3.52 -26.34
N LEU A 521 -8.08 4.75 -25.87
CA LEU A 521 -7.41 5.89 -26.51
C LEU A 521 -6.20 6.31 -25.68
N VAL A 522 -5.04 6.49 -26.31
CA VAL A 522 -3.85 7.12 -25.74
C VAL A 522 -3.62 8.43 -26.49
N ASN A 523 -3.62 9.56 -25.78
CA ASN A 523 -3.56 10.91 -26.37
C ASN A 523 -4.57 11.10 -27.53
N LYS A 524 -5.81 10.61 -27.33
CA LYS A 524 -6.93 10.60 -28.31
C LYS A 524 -6.77 9.64 -29.49
N ASN A 525 -5.65 8.93 -29.61
CA ASN A 525 -5.43 7.93 -30.66
C ASN A 525 -5.83 6.55 -30.16
N LYS A 526 -6.60 5.80 -30.97
CA LYS A 526 -6.98 4.43 -30.63
C LYS A 526 -5.75 3.52 -30.68
N ILE A 527 -5.52 2.79 -29.59
CA ILE A 527 -4.48 1.75 -29.53
C ILE A 527 -5.10 0.35 -29.74
N PRO A 528 -4.35 -0.62 -30.30
CA PRO A 528 -4.89 -1.93 -30.65
C PRO A 528 -5.16 -2.81 -29.44
N GLU A 529 -6.16 -3.68 -29.55
CA GLU A 529 -6.28 -4.85 -28.68
C GLU A 529 -5.20 -5.88 -29.10
N THR A 530 -4.39 -6.35 -28.16
CA THR A 530 -3.29 -7.29 -28.45
C THR A 530 -2.91 -8.12 -27.23
N ASP A 531 -2.60 -9.40 -27.45
CA ASP A 531 -2.05 -10.29 -26.42
C ASP A 531 -0.55 -10.07 -26.17
N GLN A 532 0.11 -9.27 -27.01
CA GLN A 532 1.54 -9.01 -26.93
C GLN A 532 1.85 -8.04 -25.78
N THR A 533 2.65 -8.49 -24.82
CA THR A 533 2.96 -7.74 -23.59
C THR A 533 4.13 -6.77 -23.73
N ASP A 534 4.83 -6.77 -24.86
CA ASP A 534 6.06 -5.99 -25.10
C ASP A 534 5.80 -4.62 -25.77
N ARG A 535 4.66 -4.46 -26.44
CA ARG A 535 4.30 -3.28 -27.25
C ARG A 535 3.10 -2.50 -26.71
N GLU A 536 2.88 -1.30 -27.24
CA GLU A 536 1.70 -0.49 -26.93
C GLU A 536 0.40 -1.18 -27.40
N GLY A 537 -0.61 -1.20 -26.54
CA GLY A 537 -1.87 -1.87 -26.76
C GLY A 537 -2.59 -2.20 -25.45
N TRP A 538 -3.76 -2.82 -25.55
CA TRP A 538 -4.52 -3.28 -24.39
C TRP A 538 -4.97 -4.73 -24.57
N ARG A 539 -5.22 -5.43 -23.46
CA ARG A 539 -5.74 -6.79 -23.45
C ARG A 539 -6.88 -6.94 -22.46
N TRP A 540 -7.78 -7.85 -22.77
CA TRP A 540 -8.94 -8.16 -21.95
C TRP A 540 -8.89 -9.61 -21.45
N LYS A 541 -8.95 -9.80 -20.13
CA LYS A 541 -9.17 -11.09 -19.50
C LYS A 541 -10.60 -11.13 -18.92
N PRO A 542 -11.55 -11.87 -19.51
CA PRO A 542 -12.88 -12.00 -18.95
C PRO A 542 -12.83 -12.73 -17.59
N LEU A 543 -13.68 -12.32 -16.67
CA LEU A 543 -13.97 -13.03 -15.42
C LEU A 543 -15.44 -13.45 -15.43
N GLU A 544 -15.90 -14.15 -14.39
CA GLU A 544 -17.33 -14.55 -14.27
C GLU A 544 -18.27 -13.33 -14.39
N LYS A 545 -17.86 -12.20 -13.79
CA LYS A 545 -18.52 -10.89 -13.92
C LYS A 545 -17.51 -9.86 -14.38
N GLY A 546 -17.79 -9.19 -15.49
CA GLY A 546 -16.88 -8.22 -16.11
C GLY A 546 -15.53 -8.84 -16.50
N GLY A 547 -14.44 -8.14 -16.22
CA GLY A 547 -13.09 -8.66 -16.45
C GLY A 547 -11.98 -7.75 -15.97
N ILE A 548 -10.76 -8.06 -16.42
CA ILE A 548 -9.53 -7.34 -16.13
C ILE A 548 -9.03 -6.75 -17.45
N LEU A 549 -8.86 -5.44 -17.46
CA LEU A 549 -8.24 -4.71 -18.55
C LEU A 549 -6.78 -4.42 -18.18
N THR A 550 -5.84 -4.80 -19.04
CA THR A 550 -4.46 -4.32 -18.94
C THR A 550 -4.20 -3.36 -20.10
N ILE A 551 -3.73 -2.15 -19.80
CA ILE A 551 -3.36 -1.15 -20.78
C ILE A 551 -1.86 -0.94 -20.70
N ARG A 552 -1.15 -0.99 -21.83
CA ARG A 552 0.27 -0.64 -21.92
C ARG A 552 0.41 0.47 -22.95
N HIS A 553 0.98 1.59 -22.52
CA HIS A 553 1.24 2.75 -23.38
C HIS A 553 2.73 3.10 -23.35
N GLN A 554 3.23 3.71 -24.43
CA GLN A 554 4.65 4.03 -24.62
C GLN A 554 4.91 5.47 -25.06
N SER A 555 3.93 6.10 -25.72
CA SER A 555 4.11 7.38 -26.41
C SER A 555 3.12 8.47 -25.97
N GLY A 556 2.40 8.24 -24.88
CA GLY A 556 1.42 9.18 -24.38
C GLY A 556 0.95 8.83 -22.99
N ASN A 557 0.45 9.82 -22.27
CA ASN A 557 0.12 9.70 -20.86
C ASN A 557 -1.33 10.06 -20.54
N ARG A 558 -2.17 10.40 -21.53
CA ARG A 558 -3.61 10.62 -21.35
C ARG A 558 -4.40 9.44 -21.90
N ILE A 559 -5.15 8.76 -21.05
CA ILE A 559 -5.86 7.54 -21.39
C ILE A 559 -7.36 7.75 -21.20
N ALA A 560 -8.13 7.39 -22.23
CA ALA A 560 -9.58 7.28 -22.14
C ALA A 560 -10.02 5.87 -22.52
N VAL A 561 -10.81 5.23 -21.65
CA VAL A 561 -11.39 3.91 -21.89
C VAL A 561 -12.84 4.09 -22.32
N MET A 562 -13.18 3.57 -23.49
CA MET A 562 -14.48 3.79 -24.14
C MET A 562 -15.33 2.52 -24.07
N GLY A 563 -16.59 2.68 -23.67
CA GLY A 563 -17.63 1.66 -23.71
C GLY A 563 -18.41 1.68 -25.02
N ASN A 564 -19.29 0.68 -25.15
CA ASN A 564 -20.19 0.51 -26.29
C ASN A 564 -21.36 1.48 -26.29
#